data_AF-A0A1J5E106-F1
#
_entry.id   AF-A0A1J5E106-F1
#
_cell.length_a   1.000
_cell.length_b   1.000
_cell.length_c   1.000
_cell.angle_alpha   90.00
_cell.angle_beta   90.00
_cell.angle_gamma   90.00
#
_symmetry.space_group_name_H-M   'P 1'
#
loop_
_entity.id
_entity.type
_entity.pdbx_description
1 polymer ?
#
loop_
_entity_poly.entity_id
_entity_poly.type
_entity_poly.pdbx_seq_one_letter_code
_entity_poly.pdbx_strand_id
1 'polypeptide(L)' 'MYQYQRFVLALMLVLSVCFEVRAQETEELLFLEIPSVLVASRMEEKVTEAPGIVKVWTQEEIRRMGIYTLDELDS' A
#
# COMPACT_ATOMS: atom_id res chain seq x y z
N MET A 1 27.16 24.50 29.31
CA MET A 1 26.05 23.62 29.76
C MET A 1 24.78 23.77 28.90
N TYR A 2 24.32 25.00 28.59
CA TYR A 2 23.13 25.25 27.76
C TYR A 2 23.19 24.79 26.29
N GLN A 3 24.39 24.72 25.69
CA GLN A 3 24.54 24.36 24.27
C GLN A 3 24.24 22.88 24.02
N TYR A 4 24.77 21.98 24.86
CA TYR A 4 24.49 20.54 24.77
C TYR A 4 23.00 20.21 24.99
N GLN A 5 22.33 20.94 25.89
CA GLN A 5 20.91 20.76 26.14
C GLN A 5 20.05 21.09 24.91
N ARG A 6 20.40 22.13 24.15
CA ARG A 6 19.70 22.48 22.90
C ARG A 6 19.89 21.43 21.81
N PHE A 7 21.09 20.85 21.71
CA PHE A 7 21.35 19.77 20.76
C PHE A 7 20.56 18.50 21.08
N VAL A 8 20.47 18.12 22.35
CA VAL A 8 19.67 16.96 22.78
C VAL A 8 18.18 17.18 22.48
N LEU A 9 17.65 18.37 22.75
CA LEU A 9 16.25 18.69 22.45
C LEU A 9 15.97 18.68 20.94
N ALA A 10 16.87 19.23 20.13
CA ALA A 10 16.75 19.20 18.68
C ALA A 10 16.79 17.75 18.14
N LEU A 11 17.69 16.92 18.65
CA LEU A 11 17.79 15.51 18.27
C LEU A 11 16.52 14.73 18.66
N MET A 12 15.99 14.96 19.87
CA MET A 12 14.75 14.33 20.32
C MET A 12 13.55 14.74 19.46
N LEU A 13 13.48 16.01 19.04
CA LEU A 13 12.42 16.48 18.14
C LEU A 13 12.51 15.83 16.76
N VAL A 14 13.72 15.71 16.20
CA VAL A 14 13.93 15.01 14.92
C VAL A 14 13.55 13.53 15.02
N LEU A 15 13.95 12.86 16.11
CA LEU A 15 13.60 11.45 16.34
C LEU A 15 12.09 11.25 16.50
N SER A 16 11.38 12.17 17.18
CA SER A 16 9.91 12.13 17.31
C SER A 16 9.22 12.19 15.96
N VAL A 17 9.63 13.13 15.10
CA VAL A 17 9.05 13.29 13.75
C VAL A 17 9.33 12.06 12.88
N CYS A 18 10.54 11.48 12.94
CA CYS A 18 10.85 10.25 12.21
C CYS A 18 10.04 9.04 12.67
N PHE A 19 9.63 9.00 13.95
CA PHE A 19 8.84 7.90 14.50
C PHE A 19 7.38 7.96 14.02
N GLU A 20 6.78 9.15 13.99
CA GLU A 20 5.39 9.34 13.53
C GLU A 20 5.20 8.96 12.06
N VAL A 21 6.16 9.29 11.19
CA VAL A 21 6.09 8.92 9.76
C VAL A 21 6.02 7.41 9.56
N ARG A 22 6.77 6.63 10.36
CA ARG A 22 6.73 5.16 10.28
C ARG A 22 5.44 4.57 10.85
N ALA A 23 4.87 5.20 11.87
CA ALA A 23 3.61 4.75 12.46
C ALA A 23 2.45 4.95 11.47
N GLN A 24 2.42 6.09 10.76
CA GLN A 24 1.38 6.39 9.77
C GLN A 24 1.32 5.37 8.63
N GLU A 25 2.47 4.96 8.06
CA GLU A 25 2.50 3.94 6.99
C GLU A 25 1.90 2.59 7.44
N THR A 26 2.08 2.24 8.72
CA THR A 26 1.59 0.97 9.27
C THR A 26 0.08 1.00 9.52
N GLU A 27 -0.47 2.14 9.95
CA GLU A 27 -1.91 2.29 10.15
C GLU A 27 -2.67 2.24 8.81
N GLU A 28 -2.13 2.86 7.76
CA GLU A 28 -2.73 2.80 6.41
C GLU A 28 -2.80 1.36 5.85
N LEU A 29 -1.83 0.49 6.19
CA LEU A 29 -1.84 -0.94 5.88
C LEU A 29 -2.95 -1.72 6.62
N LEU A 30 -3.32 -1.32 7.83
CA LEU A 30 -4.36 -1.98 8.63
C LEU A 30 -5.79 -1.64 8.15
N PHE A 31 -5.96 -0.54 7.43
CA PHE A 31 -7.25 -0.09 6.88
C PHE A 31 -7.33 -0.18 5.35
N LEU A 32 -6.39 -0.91 4.73
CA LEU A 32 -6.38 -1.10 3.29
C LEU A 32 -7.64 -1.87 2.88
N GLU A 33 -8.51 -1.22 2.10
CA GLU A 33 -9.75 -1.82 1.65
C GLU A 33 -9.42 -3.00 0.72
N ILE A 34 -9.82 -4.21 1.13
CA ILE A 34 -9.64 -5.40 0.30
C ILE A 34 -10.51 -5.23 -0.96
N PRO A 35 -9.93 -5.36 -2.17
CA PRO A 35 -10.69 -5.21 -3.40
C PRO A 35 -11.78 -6.29 -3.54
N SER A 36 -12.87 -5.95 -4.22
CA SER A 36 -13.94 -6.88 -4.57
C SER A 36 -13.81 -7.31 -6.04
N VAL A 37 -14.19 -8.55 -6.34
CA VAL A 37 -14.19 -9.13 -7.69
C VAL A 37 -15.54 -9.74 -8.00
N LEU A 38 -16.02 -9.55 -9.23
CA LEU A 38 -17.29 -10.12 -9.72
C LEU A 38 -17.07 -11.39 -10.57
N VAL A 39 -15.91 -11.47 -11.24
CA VAL A 39 -15.69 -12.43 -12.32
C VAL A 39 -15.52 -13.86 -11.82
N ALA A 40 -15.02 -14.05 -10.59
CA ALA A 40 -14.70 -15.37 -10.05
C ALA A 40 -15.96 -16.20 -9.69
N SER A 41 -16.93 -15.61 -8.98
CA SER A 41 -18.18 -16.31 -8.59
C SER A 41 -19.43 -15.83 -9.32
N ARG A 42 -19.32 -14.81 -10.19
CA ARG A 42 -20.47 -14.06 -10.77
C ARG A 42 -21.31 -13.31 -9.73
N MET A 43 -20.82 -13.23 -8.49
CA MET A 43 -21.34 -12.41 -7.40
C MET A 43 -20.22 -11.48 -6.94
N GLU A 44 -20.58 -10.30 -6.43
CA GLU A 44 -19.57 -9.38 -5.90
C GLU A 44 -19.08 -9.91 -4.55
N GLU A 45 -17.80 -10.27 -4.49
CA GLU A 45 -17.16 -10.84 -3.29
C GLU A 45 -15.75 -10.27 -3.10
N LYS A 46 -15.22 -10.32 -1.88
CA LYS A 46 -13.83 -9.91 -1.64
C LYS A 46 -12.88 -10.91 -2.30
N VAL A 47 -11.73 -10.44 -2.77
CA VAL A 47 -10.71 -11.33 -3.40
C VAL A 47 -10.30 -12.47 -2.48
N THR A 48 -10.28 -12.26 -1.17
CA THR A 48 -9.98 -13.28 -0.14
C THR A 48 -11.02 -14.39 -0.04
N GLU A 49 -12.24 -14.14 -0.52
CA GLU A 49 -13.38 -15.06 -0.44
C GLU A 49 -13.67 -15.74 -1.78
N ALA A 50 -12.95 -15.37 -2.84
CA ALA A 50 -13.17 -15.90 -4.18
C ALA A 50 -12.88 -17.40 -4.26
N PRO A 51 -13.70 -18.20 -4.98
CA PRO A 51 -13.58 -19.67 -5.03
C PRO A 51 -12.39 -20.17 -5.88
N GLY A 52 -11.39 -19.33 -6.20
CA GLY A 52 -10.24 -19.66 -7.03
C GLY A 52 -9.11 -18.64 -6.95
N ILE A 53 -8.00 -18.90 -7.65
CA ILE A 53 -6.88 -17.96 -7.73
C ILE A 53 -7.26 -16.82 -8.68
N VAL A 54 -7.30 -15.60 -8.15
CA VAL A 54 -7.64 -14.39 -8.91
C VAL A 54 -6.42 -13.47 -9.01
N LYS A 55 -6.02 -13.14 -10.24
CA LYS A 55 -5.01 -12.11 -10.53
C LYS A 55 -5.75 -10.85 -10.96
N VAL A 56 -5.57 -9.77 -10.22
CA VAL A 56 -6.20 -8.48 -10.51
C VAL A 56 -5.13 -7.54 -11.06
N TRP A 57 -5.43 -6.91 -12.20
CA TRP A 57 -4.60 -5.88 -12.81
C TRP A 57 -5.34 -4.55 -12.81
N THR A 58 -4.76 -3.55 -12.17
CA THR A 58 -5.30 -2.19 -12.14
C THR A 58 -4.90 -1.41 -13.39
N GLN A 59 -5.68 -0.40 -13.75
CA GLN A 59 -5.36 0.49 -14.87
C GLN A 59 -4.00 1.17 -14.72
N GLU A 60 -3.64 1.53 -13.48
CA GLU A 60 -2.37 2.17 -13.18
C GLU A 60 -1.18 1.21 -13.36
N GLU A 61 -1.32 -0.06 -12.95
CA GLU A 61 -0.29 -1.08 -13.21
C GLU A 61 -0.10 -1.32 -14.71
N ILE A 62 -1.20 -1.46 -15.47
CA ILE A 62 -1.15 -1.62 -16.93
C ILE A 62 -0.40 -0.44 -17.57
N ARG A 63 -0.69 0.78 -17.12
CA ARG A 63 -0.04 2.00 -17.60
C ARG A 63 1.46 2.02 -17.27
N ARG A 64 1.84 1.66 -16.04
CA ARG A 64 3.27 1.63 -15.63
C ARG A 64 4.07 0.57 -16.37
N MET A 65 3.46 -0.57 -16.66
CA MET A 65 4.09 -1.65 -17.42
C MET A 65 4.17 -1.36 -18.93
N GLY A 66 3.44 -0.35 -19.42
CA GLY A 66 3.40 -0.02 -20.85
C GLY A 66 2.75 -1.12 -21.69
N ILE A 67 1.81 -1.87 -21.09
CA ILE A 67 1.08 -2.95 -21.75
C ILE A 67 -0.10 -2.36 -22.51
N TYR A 68 -0.23 -2.69 -23.79
CA TYR A 68 -1.30 -2.17 -24.66
C TYR A 68 -2.26 -3.25 -25.13
N THR A 69 -1.88 -4.52 -25.03
CA THR A 69 -2.68 -5.66 -25.47
C THR A 69 -2.88 -6.66 -24.34
N LEU A 70 -3.95 -7.47 -24.42
CA LEU A 70 -4.22 -8.49 -23.40
C LEU A 70 -3.20 -9.64 -23.42
N ASP A 71 -2.64 -9.94 -24.59
CA ASP A 71 -1.66 -11.02 -24.75
C ASP A 71 -0.36 -10.73 -23.98
N GLU A 72 0.05 -9.46 -23.94
CA GLU A 72 1.21 -8.99 -23.16
C GLU A 72 1.01 -9.12 -21.63
N LEU A 73 -0.23 -9.21 -21.17
CA LEU A 73 -0.58 -9.22 -19.74
C LEU A 73 -0.33 -10.57 -19.04
N ASP A 74 -0.30 -11.65 -19.83
CA ASP A 74 -0.24 -13.04 -19.34
C ASP A 74 0.95 -13.83 -19.92
N SER A 75 1.90 -13.10 -20.55
CA SER A 75 3.16 -13.63 -21.11
C SER A 75 4.20 -14.00 -20.05
#